data_AF-A0A3B8WX12-F1
#
_entry.id   AF-A0A3B8WX12-F1
#
_cell.length_a   1.000
_cell.length_b   1.000
_cell.length_c   1.000
_cell.angle_alpha   90.00
_cell.angle_beta   90.00
_cell.angle_gamma   90.00
#
_symmetry.space_group_name_H-M   'P 1'
#
loop_
_entity.id
_entity.type
_entity.pdbx_description
1 polymer ?
#
loop_
_entity_poly.entity_id
_entity_poly.type
_entity_poly.pdbx_seq_one_letter_code
_entity_poly.pdbx_strand_id
1 'polypeptide(L)' 'MTADQRLDQLNRWLSSQHQETEILLHAASSDASFRRYFRYDTDSGTRIVMDAPPEKE' A
#
# COMPACT_ATOMS: atom_id res chain seq x y z
N MET A 1 6.48 11.47 15.88
CA MET A 1 5.98 10.20 15.33
C MET A 1 5.22 10.54 14.06
N THR A 2 5.90 10.53 12.92
CA THR A 2 5.32 10.98 11.65
C THR A 2 4.46 9.84 11.12
N ALA A 3 3.15 9.90 11.38
CA ALA A 3 2.20 8.94 10.82
C ALA A 3 2.27 9.02 9.29
N ASP A 4 2.53 7.89 8.63
CA ASP A 4 2.69 7.83 7.19
C ASP A 4 1.32 7.98 6.51
N GLN A 5 0.96 9.22 6.17
CA GLN A 5 -0.35 9.60 5.60
C GLN A 5 -0.71 8.81 4.32
N ARG A 6 0.29 8.35 3.57
CA ARG A 6 0.08 7.52 2.37
C ARG A 6 -0.32 6.10 2.74
N LEU A 7 0.32 5.53 3.77
CA LEU A 7 -0.04 4.20 4.28
C LEU A 7 -1.49 4.18 4.77
N ASP A 8 -1.95 5.21 5.49
CA ASP A 8 -3.34 5.30 5.96
C ASP A 8 -4.35 5.38 4.79
N GLN A 9 -4.05 6.20 3.78
CA GLN A 9 -4.87 6.28 2.58
C GLN A 9 -4.92 4.97 1.81
N LEU A 10 -3.78 4.29 1.68
CA LEU A 10 -3.71 3.01 1.01
C LEU A 10 -4.49 1.94 1.78
N ASN A 11 -4.38 1.93 3.11
CA ASN A 11 -5.10 0.98 3.95
C ASN A 11 -6.62 1.18 3.82
N ARG A 12 -7.10 2.43 3.86
CA ARG A 12 -8.52 2.75 3.62
C ARG A 12 -8.99 2.33 2.23
N TRP A 13 -8.19 2.63 1.20
CA TRP A 13 -8.53 2.25 -0.17
C TRP A 13 -8.59 0.73 -0.31
N LEU A 14 -7.60 0.01 0.22
CA LEU A 14 -7.59 -1.46 0.22
C LEU A 14 -8.80 -2.03 0.97
N SER A 15 -9.12 -1.55 2.18
CA SER A 15 -10.31 -1.98 2.92
C SER A 15 -11.62 -1.64 2.20
N SER A 16 -11.64 -0.67 1.28
CA SER A 16 -12.81 -0.37 0.44
C SER A 16 -12.95 -1.31 -0.77
N GLN A 17 -11.83 -1.77 -1.32
CA GLN A 17 -11.78 -2.63 -2.51
C GLN A 17 -11.83 -4.12 -2.15
N HIS A 18 -11.22 -4.47 -1.03
CA HIS A 18 -11.16 -5.81 -0.46
C HIS A 18 -11.96 -5.80 0.83
N GLN A 19 -12.88 -6.74 1.00
CA GLN A 19 -13.63 -6.97 2.24
C GLN A 19 -12.74 -7.50 3.39
N GLU A 20 -11.43 -7.33 3.28
CA GLU A 20 -10.43 -7.81 4.24
C GLU A 20 -10.27 -6.77 5.35
N THR A 21 -10.53 -7.20 6.59
CA THR A 21 -10.56 -6.31 7.76
C THR A 21 -9.17 -6.07 8.34
N GLU A 22 -8.22 -6.98 8.10
CA GLU A 22 -6.87 -6.90 8.65
C GLU A 22 -5.83 -7.16 7.55
N ILE A 23 -5.41 -6.09 6.89
CA ILE A 23 -4.33 -6.15 5.90
C ILE A 23 -3.04 -5.69 6.57
N LEU A 24 -2.12 -6.64 6.79
CA LEU A 24 -0.76 -6.35 7.26
C LEU A 24 0.07 -5.80 6.10
N LEU A 25 0.16 -4.47 6.02
CA LEU A 25 0.95 -3.76 5.03
C LEU A 25 2.39 -3.56 5.51
N HIS A 26 3.33 -4.08 4.74
CA HIS A 26 4.76 -3.90 4.93
C HIS A 26 5.31 -3.00 3.81
N ALA A 27 6.05 -1.96 4.17
CA ALA A 27 6.79 -1.17 3.18
C ALA A 27 7.87 -2.05 2.54
N ALA A 28 7.76 -2.33 1.24
CA ALA A 28 8.68 -3.21 0.53
C ALA A 28 9.86 -2.42 -0.06
N SER A 29 9.60 -1.21 -0.58
CA SER A 29 10.65 -0.28 -1.01
C SER A 29 10.07 1.11 -1.24
N SER A 30 10.80 2.14 -0.79
CA SER A 30 10.41 3.55 -0.91
C SER A 30 11.36 4.37 -1.80
N ASP A 31 12.31 3.73 -2.49
CA ASP A 31 13.47 4.38 -3.09
C ASP A 31 13.33 4.66 -4.61
N ALA A 32 12.16 4.43 -5.19
CA ALA A 32 11.94 4.66 -6.62
C ALA A 32 11.29 6.02 -6.89
N SER A 33 11.97 7.13 -6.56
CA SER A 33 11.67 8.54 -6.91
C SER A 33 10.27 9.10 -6.57
N PHE A 34 9.19 8.45 -7.00
CA PHE A 34 7.78 8.85 -6.79
C PHE A 34 6.85 7.65 -6.53
N ARG A 35 7.35 6.42 -6.62
CA ARG A 35 6.57 5.19 -6.49
C ARG A 35 6.88 4.51 -5.19
N ARG A 36 5.84 4.10 -4.46
CA ARG A 36 6.01 3.31 -3.23
C ARG A 36 5.44 1.92 -3.44
N TYR A 37 6.23 0.93 -3.06
CA TYR A 37 5.83 -0.46 -3.11
C TYR A 37 5.46 -0.91 -1.70
N PHE A 38 4.24 -1.38 -1.56
CA PHE A 38 3.74 -1.98 -0.33
C PHE A 38 3.47 -3.45 -0.60
N ARG A 39 3.89 -4.29 0.32
CA ARG A 39 3.55 -5.71 0.31
C ARG A 39 2.45 -5.94 1.33
N TYR A 40 1.45 -6.72 0.99
CA TYR A 40 0.50 -7.23 1.97
C TYR A 40 0.34 -8.73 1.80
N ASP A 41 0.31 -9.41 2.94
CA ASP A 41 0.17 -10.85 3.03
C ASP A 41 -1.30 -11.16 3.28
N THR A 42 -1.94 -11.88 2.36
CA THR A 42 -3.33 -12.37 2.49
C THR A 42 -3.33 -13.88 2.66
N ASP A 43 -4.46 -14.45 3.09
CA ASP A 43 -4.64 -15.91 3.14
C ASP A 43 -4.49 -16.56 1.75
N SER A 44 -4.86 -15.81 0.70
CA SER A 44 -4.68 -16.21 -0.70
C SER A 44 -3.25 -16.01 -1.24
N GLY A 45 -2.30 -15.55 -0.42
CA GLY A 45 -0.90 -15.34 -0.76
C GLY A 45 -0.44 -13.88 -0.66
N THR A 46 0.84 -13.67 -0.96
CA THR A 46 1.48 -12.35 -0.88
C THR A 46 1.20 -11.52 -2.13
N ARG A 47 0.80 -10.26 -1.95
CA ARG A 47 0.53 -9.31 -3.03
C ARG A 47 1.36 -8.03 -2.87
N ILE A 48 1.70 -7.39 -3.98
CA ILE A 48 2.41 -6.11 -4.02
C ILE A 48 1.47 -5.05 -4.58
N VAL A 49 1.29 -3.95 -3.84
CA VAL A 49 0.62 -2.74 -4.30
C VAL A 49 1.67 -1.72 -4.66
N MET A 50 1.52 -1.13 -5.84
CA MET A 50 2.30 0.03 -6.27
C MET A 50 1.42 1.26 -6.12
N ASP A 51 1.84 2.21 -5.30
CA ASP A 51 1.28 3.56 -5.27
C ASP A 51 2.03 4.39 -6.32
N ALA A 52 1.37 4.63 -7.46
CA ALA A 52 1.90 5.44 -8.57
C ALA A 52 1.06 6.73 -8.69
N PRO A 53 1.59 7.91 -8.32
CA PRO A 53 0.86 9.16 -8.46
C PRO A 53 0.66 9.50 -9.95
N PRO A 54 -0.56 9.89 -10.38
CA PRO A 54 -0.93 10.10 -11.78
C PRO A 54 -0.30 11.35 -12.43
N GLU A 55 0.41 12.19 -11.67
CA GLU A 55 1.02 13.44 -12.16
C GLU A 55 2.27 13.23 -13.02
N LYS A 56 2.80 12.00 -13.12
CA LYS A 56 4.07 11.72 -13.82
C LYS A 56 4.01 10.58 -14.85
N GLU A 57 2.97 10.56 -15.67
CA GLU A 57 2.99 9.84 -16.95
C GLU A 57 3.46 10.74 -18.09
#